data_AF-A0A9D9SH76-F1
#
_entry.id   AF-A0A9D9SH76-F1
#
_cell.length_a   1.000
_cell.length_b   1.000
_cell.length_c   1.000
_cell.angle_alpha   90.00
_cell.angle_beta   90.00
_cell.angle_gamma   90.00
#
_symmetry.space_group_name_H-M   'P 1'
#
loop_
_entity.id
_entity.type
_entity.pdbx_description
1 polymer ?
#
loop_
_entity_poly.entity_id
_entity_poly.type
_entity_poly.pdbx_seq_one_letter_code
_entity_poly.pdbx_strand_id
1 'polypeptide(L)'
;MHRRHFISSLAALAGAAAVPAWAEKLQAIGPPQRFDYAALKGQAQARSRKAYEKPRSTLPKEVEALDWDAYQSIRFRPDHALWRSDKLRFQAQFFHLGLFFKSPVRIYELADGQAQELAYVPEMFDQGQSGLAAARLPRDLGFAGFRLNFHTDLQRDVSAFLGASYFRAVGGEWQYGLSARGLAIDTGAPKPEEFPDFIGFWLERPAAGSSSITVYALLDSPSIAGAYRFVITPGDTQVMDIDAALYPRTAIDRLGIAPCTSMFQVGENDRRMGYDWRGEIHDSDGLAMWTGNGEWIWRPLTNPRQLAFNAFQDSSPRGFGLLQRDRDFDHYQDDGVFYEKRPSLWVEPKSGWGAGSVQLVEIPTVDETFDNIVAFWNPARPVQAGEELLFGYRLHWGGKPPAQPPLAKCVATRTGLGGVVGKKRTYFSWRFAVDFSGGDLSLIGSSAVVTPVITASAGARIEVTSARPLHSVRGYRALFDVVPTASTDPVELRLYLSCEGQPLTETWLYQWAPPAMSDRALY
;
A
#
# COMPACT_ATOMS: atom_id res chain seq x y z
N MET A 1 46.35 14.22 0.25
CA MET A 1 47.22 13.10 0.68
C MET A 1 46.39 11.82 0.58
N HIS A 2 46.65 10.79 -0.24
CA HIS A 2 47.62 10.53 -1.29
C HIS A 2 46.90 9.78 -2.44
N ARG A 3 47.15 10.24 -3.67
CA ARG A 3 46.82 9.59 -4.97
C ARG A 3 48.16 9.09 -5.56
N ARG A 4 48.10 8.00 -6.37
CA ARG A 4 49.15 7.41 -7.26
C ARG A 4 50.15 6.50 -6.52
N HIS A 5 50.52 5.30 -6.97
CA HIS A 5 50.95 4.74 -8.27
C HIS A 5 50.75 3.18 -8.23
N PHE A 6 50.82 2.32 -9.26
CA PHE A 6 51.51 2.28 -10.56
C PHE A 6 50.89 1.16 -11.43
N ILE A 7 50.87 1.32 -12.75
CA ILE A 7 50.58 0.28 -13.76
C ILE A 7 51.92 -0.17 -14.36
N SER A 8 52.13 -1.48 -14.55
CA SER A 8 52.56 -2.13 -15.81
C SER A 8 53.48 -3.34 -15.59
N SER A 9 53.02 -4.53 -16.01
CA SER A 9 53.73 -5.37 -17.01
C SER A 9 52.96 -6.68 -17.27
N LEU A 10 52.54 -6.83 -18.53
CA LEU A 10 52.03 -8.06 -19.13
C LEU A 10 53.14 -9.12 -19.28
N ALA A 11 52.81 -10.37 -19.01
CA ALA A 11 53.33 -11.52 -19.76
C ALA A 11 52.21 -12.56 -19.86
N ALA A 12 51.83 -12.85 -21.12
CA ALA A 12 50.80 -13.79 -21.48
C ALA A 12 51.24 -15.24 -21.22
N LEU A 13 50.38 -16.01 -20.55
CA LEU A 13 50.32 -17.45 -20.71
C LEU A 13 48.86 -17.81 -21.01
N ALA A 14 48.64 -18.17 -22.26
CA ALA A 14 47.42 -18.74 -22.76
C ALA A 14 47.10 -20.03 -22.00
N GLY A 15 46.10 -19.96 -21.14
CA GLY A 15 45.33 -21.11 -20.66
C GLY A 15 43.88 -20.77 -20.90
N ALA A 16 43.31 -21.26 -22.00
CA ALA A 16 41.88 -21.26 -22.22
C ALA A 16 41.23 -22.16 -21.17
N ALA A 17 41.00 -21.63 -19.97
CA ALA A 17 40.00 -22.17 -19.07
C ALA A 17 38.66 -21.80 -19.70
N ALA A 18 38.15 -22.68 -20.55
CA ALA A 18 36.74 -22.72 -20.86
C ALA A 18 36.01 -22.90 -19.54
N VAL A 19 35.55 -21.79 -18.94
CA VAL A 19 34.54 -21.85 -17.90
C VAL A 19 33.30 -22.37 -18.63
N PRO A 20 32.79 -23.56 -18.28
CA PRO A 20 31.48 -23.93 -18.77
C PRO A 20 30.50 -23.01 -18.04
N ALA A 21 30.15 -21.89 -18.68
CA ALA A 21 29.00 -21.08 -18.26
C ALA A 21 27.72 -21.83 -18.66
N TRP A 22 27.50 -22.98 -18.03
CA TRP A 22 26.19 -23.59 -17.99
C TRP A 22 25.48 -22.85 -16.87
N ALA A 23 24.65 -21.86 -17.24
CA ALA A 23 23.65 -21.37 -16.30
C ALA A 23 22.73 -22.56 -16.01
N GLU A 24 22.85 -23.16 -14.83
CA GLU A 24 21.99 -24.26 -14.43
C GLU A 24 20.55 -23.76 -14.42
N LYS A 25 19.72 -24.37 -15.27
CA LYS A 25 18.27 -24.13 -15.26
C LYS A 25 17.76 -24.54 -13.88
N LEU A 26 16.91 -23.69 -13.27
CA LEU A 26 16.35 -23.95 -11.95
C LEU A 26 15.78 -25.38 -11.85
N GLN A 27 16.09 -26.06 -10.76
CA GLN A 27 15.61 -27.41 -10.53
C GLN A 27 14.09 -27.38 -10.35
N ALA A 28 13.39 -28.25 -11.07
CA ALA A 28 11.94 -28.36 -11.01
C ALA A 28 11.49 -29.63 -10.27
N ILE A 29 10.31 -29.59 -9.66
CA ILE A 29 9.68 -30.69 -8.91
C ILE A 29 8.51 -31.24 -9.72
N GLY A 30 8.50 -32.57 -9.91
CA GLY A 30 7.40 -33.30 -10.56
C GLY A 30 7.27 -33.03 -12.06
N PRO A 31 6.34 -33.72 -12.75
CA PRO A 31 6.06 -33.48 -14.16
C PRO A 31 5.27 -32.16 -14.36
N PRO A 32 5.42 -31.48 -15.50
CA PRO A 32 4.58 -30.33 -15.85
C PRO A 32 3.10 -30.70 -15.89
N GLN A 33 2.24 -29.78 -15.46
CA GLN A 33 0.79 -29.96 -15.38
C GLN A 33 0.08 -28.84 -16.15
N ARG A 34 -0.97 -29.21 -16.90
CA ARG A 34 -1.80 -28.21 -17.59
C ARG A 34 -2.38 -27.23 -16.58
N PHE A 35 -2.26 -25.94 -16.88
CA PHE A 35 -2.73 -24.87 -16.01
C PHE A 35 -3.35 -23.74 -16.81
N ASP A 36 -4.43 -23.18 -16.26
CA ASP A 36 -5.00 -21.90 -16.65
C ASP A 36 -5.73 -21.29 -15.43
N TYR A 37 -6.22 -20.07 -15.58
CA TYR A 37 -6.93 -19.39 -14.48
C TYR A 37 -8.23 -20.10 -14.07
N ALA A 38 -8.91 -20.77 -14.99
CA ALA A 38 -10.14 -21.50 -14.67
C ALA A 38 -9.84 -22.72 -13.79
N ALA A 39 -8.73 -23.43 -14.05
CA ALA A 39 -8.24 -24.50 -13.20
C ALA A 39 -7.90 -23.98 -11.79
N LEU A 40 -7.27 -22.81 -11.67
CA LEU A 40 -6.96 -22.21 -10.37
C LEU A 40 -8.23 -21.83 -9.58
N LYS A 41 -9.24 -21.25 -10.25
CA LYS A 41 -10.55 -21.00 -9.63
C LYS A 41 -11.19 -22.29 -9.11
N GLY A 42 -11.14 -23.35 -9.91
CA GLY A 42 -11.61 -24.68 -9.49
C GLY A 42 -10.85 -25.22 -8.27
N GLN A 43 -9.53 -25.01 -8.19
CA GLN A 43 -8.73 -25.38 -7.02
C GLN A 43 -9.16 -24.61 -5.77
N ALA A 44 -9.32 -23.28 -5.87
CA ALA A 44 -9.76 -22.45 -4.75
C ALA A 44 -11.16 -22.84 -4.25
N GLN A 45 -12.11 -23.05 -5.17
CA GLN A 45 -13.46 -23.50 -4.83
C GLN A 45 -13.47 -24.90 -4.20
N ALA A 46 -12.65 -25.83 -4.69
CA ALA A 46 -12.53 -27.15 -4.08
C ALA A 46 -11.91 -27.06 -2.68
N ARG A 47 -10.96 -26.14 -2.46
CA ARG A 47 -10.34 -25.90 -1.16
C ARG A 47 -11.40 -25.36 -0.20
N SER A 48 -12.22 -24.39 -0.57
CA SER A 48 -13.24 -23.79 0.30
C SER A 48 -14.30 -24.77 0.82
N ARG A 49 -14.49 -25.91 0.14
CA ARG A 49 -15.42 -26.98 0.56
C ARG A 49 -14.87 -27.94 1.61
N LYS A 50 -13.62 -27.75 2.04
CA LYS A 50 -12.95 -28.56 3.08
C LYS A 50 -12.78 -27.74 4.36
N ALA A 51 -12.38 -28.38 5.46
CA ALA A 51 -11.91 -27.63 6.62
C ALA A 51 -10.60 -26.91 6.28
N TYR A 52 -10.35 -25.74 6.87
CA TYR A 52 -9.07 -25.06 6.72
C TYR A 52 -7.96 -25.89 7.39
N GLU A 53 -6.88 -26.10 6.64
CA GLU A 53 -5.67 -26.74 7.13
C GLU A 53 -4.56 -25.70 7.19
N LYS A 54 -4.17 -25.32 8.41
CA LYS A 54 -3.04 -24.42 8.63
C LYS A 54 -1.77 -25.05 8.04
N PRO A 55 -1.00 -24.34 7.19
CA PRO A 55 0.25 -24.85 6.66
C PRO A 55 1.18 -25.30 7.80
N ARG A 56 1.72 -26.53 7.69
CA ARG A 56 2.73 -27.02 8.63
C ARG A 56 4.05 -26.34 8.30
N SER A 57 4.59 -25.57 9.24
CA SER A 57 5.91 -24.96 9.16
C SER A 57 6.80 -25.45 10.29
N THR A 58 7.24 -26.70 10.22
CA THR A 58 8.37 -27.14 11.06
C THR A 58 9.66 -26.67 10.41
N LEU A 59 10.16 -25.52 10.86
CA LEU A 59 11.43 -24.98 10.41
C LEU A 59 12.59 -25.62 11.18
N PRO A 60 13.78 -25.72 10.57
CA PRO A 60 15.01 -25.96 11.33
C PRO A 60 15.16 -24.90 12.43
N LYS A 61 15.59 -25.32 13.63
CA LYS A 61 15.74 -24.41 14.79
C LYS A 61 16.62 -23.19 14.48
N GLU A 62 17.66 -23.37 13.68
CA GLU A 62 18.57 -22.31 13.26
C GLU A 62 17.85 -21.24 12.41
N VAL A 63 16.91 -21.63 11.55
CA VAL A 63 16.10 -20.70 10.74
C VAL A 63 15.04 -20.00 11.59
N GLU A 64 14.44 -20.72 12.54
CA GLU A 64 13.44 -20.16 13.45
C GLU A 64 14.03 -19.12 14.42
N ALA A 65 15.32 -19.26 14.76
CA ALA A 65 16.05 -18.39 15.68
C ALA A 65 16.69 -17.16 15.02
N LEU A 66 16.53 -16.97 13.70
CA LEU A 66 17.05 -15.79 13.01
C LEU A 66 16.46 -14.51 13.59
N ASP A 67 17.34 -13.63 14.06
CA ASP A 67 17.00 -12.25 14.41
C ASP A 67 17.04 -11.33 13.18
N TRP A 68 16.86 -10.04 13.42
CA TRP A 68 16.74 -9.07 12.34
C TRP A 68 18.03 -8.95 11.52
N ASP A 69 19.17 -8.77 12.19
CA ASP A 69 20.47 -8.59 11.53
C ASP A 69 20.89 -9.85 10.78
N ALA A 70 20.67 -11.02 11.37
CA ALA A 70 20.94 -12.31 10.73
C ALA A 70 20.10 -12.48 9.46
N TYR A 71 18.80 -12.23 9.53
CA TYR A 71 17.91 -12.32 8.36
C TYR A 71 18.28 -11.28 7.28
N GLN A 72 18.58 -10.05 7.69
CA GLN A 72 19.04 -8.98 6.81
C GLN A 72 20.42 -9.22 6.22
N SER A 73 21.17 -10.23 6.62
CA SER A 73 22.45 -10.56 5.99
C SER A 73 22.31 -11.57 4.84
N ILE A 74 21.20 -12.30 4.75
CA ILE A 74 20.94 -13.29 3.71
C ILE A 74 20.66 -12.58 2.37
N ARG A 75 21.31 -13.03 1.29
CA ARG A 75 21.17 -12.43 -0.05
C ARG A 75 20.83 -13.49 -1.08
N PHE A 76 19.82 -13.24 -1.90
CA PHE A 76 19.58 -14.06 -3.07
C PHE A 76 20.71 -13.87 -4.08
N ARG A 77 21.17 -14.96 -4.69
CA ARG A 77 22.23 -14.95 -5.70
C ARG A 77 21.64 -14.68 -7.08
N PRO A 78 21.93 -13.52 -7.72
CA PRO A 78 21.27 -13.13 -8.96
C PRO A 78 21.50 -14.08 -10.14
N ASP A 79 22.54 -14.91 -10.11
CA ASP A 79 22.79 -15.97 -11.10
C ASP A 79 21.76 -17.11 -11.05
N HIS A 80 21.04 -17.27 -9.94
CA HIS A 80 19.93 -18.22 -9.79
C HIS A 80 18.55 -17.62 -10.12
N ALA A 81 18.48 -16.37 -10.61
CA ALA A 81 17.20 -15.74 -10.91
C ALA A 81 16.44 -16.47 -12.04
N LEU A 82 15.14 -16.66 -11.86
CA LEU A 82 14.27 -17.25 -12.88
C LEU A 82 14.28 -16.36 -14.14
N TRP A 83 14.41 -16.98 -15.31
CA TRP A 83 14.50 -16.38 -16.65
C TRP A 83 15.74 -15.55 -16.96
N ARG A 84 16.74 -15.55 -16.09
CA ARG A 84 18.02 -14.88 -16.37
C ARG A 84 18.68 -15.41 -17.64
N SER A 85 18.80 -16.74 -17.76
CA SER A 85 19.44 -17.41 -18.91
C SER A 85 18.66 -17.19 -20.21
N ASP A 86 17.34 -17.03 -20.12
CA ASP A 86 16.44 -16.74 -21.24
C ASP A 86 16.54 -15.28 -21.72
N LYS A 87 17.26 -14.41 -20.98
CA LYS A 87 17.44 -12.98 -21.28
C LYS A 87 16.12 -12.23 -21.44
N LEU A 88 15.12 -12.61 -20.65
CA LEU A 88 13.82 -11.93 -20.64
C LEU A 88 13.92 -10.56 -19.95
N ARG A 89 12.92 -9.73 -20.22
CA ARG A 89 12.80 -8.41 -19.59
C ARG A 89 12.49 -8.46 -18.10
N PHE A 90 11.94 -9.57 -17.64
CA PHE A 90 11.64 -9.82 -16.24
C PHE A 90 12.54 -10.93 -15.71
N GLN A 91 12.96 -10.78 -14.46
CA GLN A 91 13.57 -11.84 -13.68
C GLN A 91 12.83 -11.95 -12.34
N ALA A 92 12.67 -13.18 -11.84
CA ALA A 92 12.15 -13.39 -10.49
C ALA A 92 13.27 -13.87 -9.57
N GLN A 93 13.32 -13.26 -8.38
CA GLN A 93 14.22 -13.66 -7.29
C GLN A 93 13.36 -14.06 -6.08
N PHE A 94 13.89 -14.93 -5.22
CA PHE A 94 13.12 -15.53 -4.14
C PHE A 94 13.53 -15.02 -2.77
N PHE A 95 12.60 -15.03 -1.82
CA PHE A 95 12.87 -14.71 -0.41
C PHE A 95 13.11 -15.99 0.40
N HIS A 96 14.07 -15.92 1.31
CA HIS A 96 14.39 -17.00 2.24
C HIS A 96 13.41 -16.98 3.43
N LEU A 97 13.08 -18.17 3.98
CA LEU A 97 12.31 -18.28 5.22
C LEU A 97 13.12 -17.80 6.42
N GLY A 98 12.45 -17.31 7.46
CA GLY A 98 13.10 -16.80 8.67
C GLY A 98 12.44 -15.57 9.22
N LEU A 99 12.81 -15.20 10.43
CA LEU A 99 12.21 -14.08 11.17
C LEU A 99 10.67 -14.22 11.23
N PHE A 100 9.93 -13.35 10.56
CA PHE A 100 8.46 -13.35 10.51
C PHE A 100 7.90 -14.31 9.44
N PHE A 101 8.70 -14.67 8.44
CA PHE A 101 8.26 -15.47 7.30
C PHE A 101 8.53 -16.94 7.53
N LYS A 102 7.63 -17.57 8.29
CA LYS A 102 7.84 -18.94 8.78
C LYS A 102 7.18 -20.01 7.93
N SER A 103 6.27 -19.66 7.04
CA SER A 103 5.52 -20.62 6.22
C SER A 103 5.97 -20.53 4.75
N PRO A 104 6.31 -21.66 4.11
CA PRO A 104 6.68 -21.65 2.70
C PRO A 104 5.47 -21.40 1.80
N VAL A 105 5.72 -20.75 0.68
CA VAL A 105 4.83 -20.67 -0.48
C VAL A 105 5.35 -21.57 -1.59
N ARG A 106 4.45 -22.19 -2.35
CA ARG A 106 4.82 -22.99 -3.53
C ARG A 106 4.97 -22.06 -4.73
N ILE A 107 6.04 -22.19 -5.49
CA ILE A 107 6.28 -21.35 -6.67
C ILE A 107 6.39 -22.25 -7.90
N TYR A 108 5.66 -21.88 -8.95
CA TYR A 108 5.64 -22.59 -10.22
C TYR A 108 6.08 -21.66 -11.33
N GLU A 109 6.89 -22.17 -12.26
CA GLU A 109 7.00 -21.57 -13.58
C GLU A 109 5.84 -22.08 -14.44
N LEU A 110 5.15 -21.19 -15.14
CA LEU A 110 4.13 -21.51 -16.13
C LEU A 110 4.66 -21.14 -17.52
N ALA A 111 4.85 -22.13 -18.40
CA ALA A 111 5.27 -21.92 -19.77
C ALA A 111 4.40 -22.78 -20.71
N ASP A 112 3.92 -22.19 -21.81
CA ASP A 112 3.13 -22.88 -22.83
C ASP A 112 1.90 -23.64 -22.26
N GLY A 113 1.24 -23.04 -21.26
CA GLY A 113 0.09 -23.62 -20.57
C GLY A 113 0.42 -24.80 -19.63
N GLN A 114 1.71 -25.03 -19.35
CA GLN A 114 2.20 -26.07 -18.46
C GLN A 114 2.91 -25.46 -17.25
N ALA A 115 2.41 -25.74 -16.06
CA ALA A 115 2.98 -25.34 -14.79
C ALA A 115 3.92 -26.41 -14.24
N GLN A 116 5.09 -26.02 -13.74
CA GLN A 116 6.01 -26.91 -13.03
C GLN A 116 6.55 -26.22 -11.78
N GLU A 117 6.54 -26.92 -10.65
CA GLU A 117 6.99 -26.36 -9.37
C GLU A 117 8.50 -26.18 -9.37
N LEU A 118 8.98 -25.07 -8.81
CA LEU A 118 10.40 -24.77 -8.64
C LEU A 118 10.89 -25.30 -7.29
N ALA A 119 11.98 -26.04 -7.31
CA ALA A 119 12.62 -26.54 -6.11
C ALA A 119 13.38 -25.41 -5.40
N TYR A 120 13.25 -25.36 -4.08
CA TYR A 120 14.20 -24.64 -3.24
C TYR A 120 15.54 -25.37 -3.28
N VAL A 121 16.63 -24.64 -3.54
CA VAL A 121 17.99 -25.14 -3.33
C VAL A 121 18.75 -24.12 -2.47
N PRO A 122 19.42 -24.53 -1.38
CA PRO A 122 20.14 -23.62 -0.48
C PRO A 122 21.16 -22.73 -1.19
N GLU A 123 21.74 -23.21 -2.29
CA GLU A 123 22.75 -22.53 -3.08
C GLU A 123 22.23 -21.28 -3.80
N MET A 124 20.91 -21.07 -3.86
CA MET A 124 20.30 -19.82 -4.34
C MET A 124 20.57 -18.63 -3.43
N PHE A 125 21.03 -18.86 -2.20
CA PHE A 125 21.20 -17.83 -1.18
C PHE A 125 22.64 -17.82 -0.66
N ASP A 126 23.25 -16.64 -0.69
CA ASP A 126 24.38 -16.33 0.16
C ASP A 126 23.87 -16.12 1.59
N GLN A 127 24.37 -16.93 2.52
CA GLN A 127 23.93 -16.92 3.92
C GLN A 127 24.55 -15.75 4.70
N GLY A 128 25.53 -15.03 4.14
CA GLY A 128 26.12 -13.85 4.77
C GLY A 128 26.60 -14.11 6.20
N GLN A 129 26.18 -13.25 7.13
CA GLN A 129 26.49 -13.34 8.56
C GLN A 129 25.38 -13.98 9.39
N SER A 130 24.42 -14.66 8.74
CA SER A 130 23.23 -15.23 9.41
C SER A 130 23.54 -16.38 10.36
N GLY A 131 24.73 -16.95 10.27
CA GLY A 131 25.12 -18.17 10.99
C GLY A 131 24.54 -19.46 10.38
N LEU A 132 23.75 -19.37 9.31
CA LEU A 132 23.24 -20.54 8.59
C LEU A 132 24.32 -21.19 7.73
N ALA A 133 24.37 -22.51 7.74
CA ALA A 133 25.19 -23.29 6.82
C ALA A 133 24.30 -23.87 5.70
N ALA A 134 24.45 -23.37 4.47
CA ALA A 134 23.63 -23.79 3.32
C ALA A 134 23.57 -25.32 3.15
N ALA A 135 24.69 -26.02 3.34
CA ALA A 135 24.78 -27.49 3.24
C ALA A 135 23.97 -28.26 4.31
N ARG A 136 23.53 -27.60 5.39
CA ARG A 136 22.70 -28.18 6.45
C ARG A 136 21.22 -27.86 6.30
N LEU A 137 20.86 -26.95 5.39
CA LEU A 137 19.48 -26.59 5.16
C LEU A 137 18.76 -27.69 4.36
N PRO A 138 17.54 -28.06 4.76
CA PRO A 138 16.78 -29.08 4.05
C PRO A 138 16.38 -28.58 2.66
N ARG A 139 16.40 -29.46 1.65
CA ARG A 139 16.03 -29.09 0.27
C ARG A 139 14.53 -28.84 0.08
N ASP A 140 13.71 -29.28 1.02
CA ASP A 140 12.28 -29.03 1.09
C ASP A 140 11.92 -27.84 2.02
N LEU A 141 12.89 -26.99 2.39
CA LEU A 141 12.64 -25.79 3.21
C LEU A 141 11.58 -24.87 2.57
N GLY A 142 11.68 -24.64 1.25
CA GLY A 142 10.75 -23.80 0.49
C GLY A 142 11.11 -22.32 0.46
N PHE A 143 10.27 -21.52 -0.18
CA PHE A 143 10.45 -20.07 -0.35
C PHE A 143 9.49 -19.30 0.54
N ALA A 144 9.90 -18.14 1.06
CA ALA A 144 9.02 -17.23 1.79
C ALA A 144 8.10 -16.41 0.85
N GLY A 145 8.54 -16.20 -0.39
CA GLY A 145 7.92 -15.32 -1.35
C GLY A 145 8.84 -15.07 -2.53
N PHE A 146 8.50 -14.08 -3.36
CA PHE A 146 9.33 -13.67 -4.50
C PHE A 146 9.25 -12.17 -4.76
N ARG A 147 10.20 -11.68 -5.53
CA ARG A 147 10.23 -10.33 -6.06
C ARG A 147 10.48 -10.36 -7.57
N LEU A 148 10.03 -9.32 -8.25
CA LEU A 148 10.18 -9.15 -9.68
C LEU A 148 11.16 -8.01 -9.95
N ASN A 149 12.15 -8.28 -10.81
CA ASN A 149 13.08 -7.28 -11.33
C ASN A 149 12.79 -7.05 -12.81
N PHE A 150 13.02 -5.82 -13.28
CA PHE A 150 12.78 -5.43 -14.67
C PHE A 150 14.08 -5.04 -15.36
N HIS A 151 14.20 -5.21 -16.67
CA HIS A 151 15.46 -5.05 -17.40
C HIS A 151 16.10 -3.66 -17.31
N THR A 152 15.34 -2.65 -16.92
CA THR A 152 15.86 -1.29 -16.67
C THR A 152 16.68 -1.21 -15.40
N ASP A 153 16.44 -2.10 -14.43
CA ASP A 153 17.22 -2.23 -13.20
C ASP A 153 17.03 -3.65 -12.61
N LEU A 154 18.08 -4.47 -12.68
CA LEU A 154 18.06 -5.83 -12.15
C LEU A 154 18.54 -5.93 -10.69
N GLN A 155 18.90 -4.80 -10.07
CA GLN A 155 19.29 -4.74 -8.66
C GLN A 155 18.09 -4.39 -7.78
N ARG A 156 17.33 -3.37 -8.17
CA ARG A 156 16.09 -2.98 -7.50
C ARG A 156 14.92 -3.77 -8.07
N ASP A 157 14.00 -4.17 -7.21
CA ASP A 157 12.79 -4.87 -7.61
C ASP A 157 11.62 -3.90 -7.83
N VAL A 158 10.75 -4.23 -8.78
CA VAL A 158 9.55 -3.45 -9.12
C VAL A 158 8.34 -3.89 -8.29
N SER A 159 8.36 -5.11 -7.77
CA SER A 159 7.31 -5.66 -6.89
C SER A 159 7.84 -6.79 -6.04
N ALA A 160 7.28 -6.93 -4.83
CA ALA A 160 7.58 -8.00 -3.89
C ALA A 160 6.28 -8.58 -3.31
N PHE A 161 6.18 -9.92 -3.29
CA PHE A 161 5.08 -10.68 -2.70
C PHE A 161 5.64 -11.50 -1.54
N LEU A 162 5.29 -11.11 -0.31
CA LEU A 162 5.91 -11.65 0.90
C LEU A 162 5.04 -11.42 2.13
N GLY A 163 4.73 -12.50 2.87
CA GLY A 163 3.97 -12.46 4.12
C GLY A 163 2.45 -12.36 3.91
N ALA A 164 1.71 -13.30 4.49
CA ALA A 164 0.25 -13.41 4.30
C ALA A 164 -0.14 -13.25 2.82
N SER A 165 -1.08 -12.36 2.51
CA SER A 165 -1.45 -12.01 1.14
C SER A 165 -0.93 -10.63 0.74
N TYR A 166 0.12 -10.14 1.38
CA TYR A 166 0.69 -8.82 1.10
C TYR A 166 1.57 -8.81 -0.14
N PHE A 167 1.57 -7.67 -0.79
CA PHE A 167 2.54 -7.31 -1.81
C PHE A 167 2.78 -5.80 -1.84
N ARG A 168 3.97 -5.42 -2.28
CA ARG A 168 4.39 -4.03 -2.48
C ARG A 168 4.82 -3.85 -3.93
N ALA A 169 4.71 -2.63 -4.42
CA ALA A 169 5.27 -2.22 -5.70
C ALA A 169 5.73 -0.76 -5.66
N VAL A 170 6.51 -0.39 -6.66
CA VAL A 170 7.07 0.95 -6.81
C VAL A 170 6.57 1.59 -8.11
N GLY A 171 6.61 2.93 -8.18
CA GLY A 171 6.49 3.67 -9.45
C GLY A 171 7.86 4.05 -10.00
N GLY A 172 7.90 5.09 -10.83
CA GLY A 172 9.11 5.66 -11.41
C GLY A 172 10.14 6.16 -10.38
N GLU A 173 9.71 6.36 -9.14
CA GLU A 173 10.55 6.80 -8.02
C GLU A 173 11.40 5.68 -7.39
N TRP A 174 11.10 4.41 -7.69
CA TRP A 174 11.83 3.23 -7.17
C TRP A 174 11.91 3.13 -5.63
N GLN A 175 10.95 3.73 -4.93
CA GLN A 175 10.89 3.71 -3.47
C GLN A 175 9.70 2.85 -3.03
N TYR A 176 9.91 1.99 -2.03
CA TYR A 176 8.79 1.33 -1.35
C TYR A 176 8.19 2.24 -0.29
N GLY A 177 6.87 2.11 -0.11
CA GLY A 177 6.14 2.68 1.01
C GLY A 177 5.03 1.73 1.42
N LEU A 178 3.80 2.15 1.15
CA LEU A 178 2.58 1.39 1.44
C LEU A 178 2.54 0.02 0.73
N SER A 179 1.71 -0.87 1.26
CA SER A 179 1.44 -2.22 0.76
C SER A 179 0.01 -2.36 0.28
N ALA A 180 -0.23 -3.37 -0.55
CA ALA A 180 -1.57 -3.89 -0.82
C ALA A 180 -1.67 -5.31 -0.28
N ARG A 181 -2.90 -5.82 -0.16
CA ARG A 181 -3.14 -7.24 0.16
C ARG A 181 -4.10 -7.85 -0.86
N GLY A 182 -4.09 -9.17 -0.96
CA GLY A 182 -5.13 -9.90 -1.69
C GLY A 182 -6.50 -9.63 -1.08
N LEU A 183 -6.61 -9.74 0.25
CA LEU A 183 -7.87 -9.64 0.95
C LEU A 183 -7.68 -9.19 2.40
N ALA A 184 -8.67 -8.47 2.95
CA ALA A 184 -8.77 -8.12 4.36
C ALA A 184 -10.05 -8.74 4.95
N ILE A 185 -9.98 -9.27 6.18
CA ILE A 185 -11.12 -9.94 6.82
C ILE A 185 -11.21 -9.46 8.27
N ASP A 186 -12.34 -8.84 8.61
CA ASP A 186 -12.64 -8.35 9.95
C ASP A 186 -11.65 -7.31 10.49
N THR A 187 -10.92 -6.63 9.61
CA THR A 187 -10.01 -5.53 9.95
C THR A 187 -10.76 -4.39 10.63
N GLY A 188 -10.31 -3.98 11.82
CA GLY A 188 -10.94 -2.94 12.64
C GLY A 188 -12.31 -3.35 13.21
N ALA A 189 -12.67 -4.63 13.20
CA ALA A 189 -13.90 -5.14 13.81
C ALA A 189 -13.69 -5.35 15.33
N PRO A 190 -14.75 -5.53 16.12
CA PRO A 190 -14.62 -5.86 17.56
C PRO A 190 -14.12 -7.29 17.83
N LYS A 191 -13.64 -8.00 16.80
CA LYS A 191 -13.05 -9.34 16.86
C LYS A 191 -11.67 -9.33 16.18
N PRO A 192 -10.80 -10.31 16.46
CA PRO A 192 -9.49 -10.37 15.82
C PRO A 192 -9.59 -10.40 14.30
N GLU A 193 -8.73 -9.65 13.63
CA GLU A 193 -8.55 -9.69 12.19
C GLU A 193 -8.03 -11.07 11.75
N GLU A 194 -8.59 -11.58 10.65
CA GLU A 194 -8.09 -12.77 9.97
C GLU A 194 -7.19 -12.32 8.81
N PHE A 195 -5.99 -12.90 8.72
CA PHE A 195 -5.01 -12.61 7.66
C PHE A 195 -4.92 -13.78 6.69
N PRO A 196 -5.50 -13.66 5.48
CA PRO A 196 -5.36 -14.71 4.47
C PRO A 196 -3.95 -14.79 3.90
N ASP A 197 -3.49 -16.01 3.61
CA ASP A 197 -2.17 -16.28 3.05
C ASP A 197 -2.26 -16.54 1.54
N PHE A 198 -1.34 -15.99 0.75
CA PHE A 198 -1.03 -16.57 -0.56
C PHE A 198 -0.14 -17.79 -0.36
N ILE A 199 -0.63 -18.97 -0.74
CA ILE A 199 0.03 -20.25 -0.48
C ILE A 199 0.70 -20.86 -1.72
N GLY A 200 0.42 -20.31 -2.90
CA GLY A 200 0.98 -20.78 -4.16
C GLY A 200 0.95 -19.72 -5.25
N PHE A 201 2.02 -19.66 -6.05
CA PHE A 201 2.18 -18.70 -7.14
C PHE A 201 2.59 -19.37 -8.45
N TRP A 202 1.96 -18.99 -9.55
CA TRP A 202 2.35 -19.39 -10.90
C TRP A 202 2.86 -18.16 -11.65
N LEU A 203 4.15 -18.16 -11.95
CA LEU A 203 4.82 -17.08 -12.67
C LEU A 203 4.83 -17.45 -14.16
N GLU A 204 4.01 -16.77 -14.96
CA GLU A 204 3.90 -17.04 -16.39
C GLU A 204 5.12 -16.47 -17.12
N ARG A 205 5.86 -17.33 -17.82
CA ARG A 205 7.04 -16.94 -18.59
C ARG A 205 6.64 -15.89 -19.63
N PRO A 206 7.13 -14.64 -19.53
CA PRO A 206 6.74 -13.61 -20.47
C PRO A 206 7.41 -13.86 -21.84
N ALA A 207 6.77 -13.35 -22.91
CA ALA A 207 7.39 -13.33 -24.23
C ALA A 207 8.68 -12.49 -24.23
N ALA A 208 9.62 -12.83 -25.11
CA ALA A 208 10.86 -12.07 -25.30
C ALA A 208 10.52 -10.61 -25.70
N GLY A 209 10.77 -9.67 -24.79
CA GLY A 209 10.46 -8.26 -25.00
C GLY A 209 9.13 -7.77 -24.41
N SER A 210 8.35 -8.62 -23.73
CA SER A 210 7.14 -8.19 -23.03
C SER A 210 7.42 -7.09 -22.00
N SER A 211 6.57 -6.07 -21.95
CA SER A 211 6.56 -5.05 -20.88
C SER A 211 5.68 -5.43 -19.70
N SER A 212 5.01 -6.58 -19.77
CA SER A 212 4.11 -7.07 -18.73
C SER A 212 4.39 -8.53 -18.40
N ILE A 213 4.06 -8.91 -17.17
CA ILE A 213 4.16 -10.29 -16.67
C ILE A 213 2.84 -10.68 -16.00
N THR A 214 2.41 -11.92 -16.21
CA THR A 214 1.26 -12.48 -15.51
C THR A 214 1.72 -13.33 -14.32
N VAL A 215 1.11 -13.09 -13.17
CA VAL A 215 1.28 -13.89 -11.95
C VAL A 215 -0.10 -14.39 -11.52
N TYR A 216 -0.23 -15.67 -11.21
CA TYR A 216 -1.42 -16.20 -10.57
C TYR A 216 -1.13 -16.56 -9.12
N ALA A 217 -2.09 -16.39 -8.23
CA ALA A 217 -1.93 -16.71 -6.81
C ALA A 217 -3.13 -17.46 -6.23
N LEU A 218 -2.86 -18.51 -5.44
CA LEU A 218 -3.85 -19.20 -4.63
C LEU A 218 -3.83 -18.62 -3.22
N LEU A 219 -4.99 -18.15 -2.76
CA LEU A 219 -5.21 -17.62 -1.42
C LEU A 219 -5.98 -18.64 -0.57
N ASP A 220 -5.60 -18.80 0.69
CA ASP A 220 -6.38 -19.57 1.65
C ASP A 220 -6.30 -19.00 3.06
N SER A 221 -7.37 -19.22 3.82
CA SER A 221 -7.52 -18.79 5.19
C SER A 221 -8.61 -19.61 5.89
N PRO A 222 -8.76 -19.48 7.23
CA PRO A 222 -9.83 -20.13 7.99
C PRO A 222 -11.23 -19.94 7.39
N SER A 223 -11.56 -18.74 6.90
CA SER A 223 -12.91 -18.39 6.44
C SER A 223 -13.08 -18.36 4.92
N ILE A 224 -12.02 -18.36 4.11
CA ILE A 224 -12.14 -18.21 2.64
C ILE A 224 -10.97 -18.84 1.87
N ALA A 225 -11.23 -19.23 0.62
CA ALA A 225 -10.17 -19.51 -0.36
C ALA A 225 -10.38 -18.63 -1.60
N GLY A 226 -9.31 -18.32 -2.33
CA GLY A 226 -9.39 -17.43 -3.49
C GLY A 226 -8.37 -17.71 -4.57
N ALA A 227 -8.66 -17.26 -5.78
CA ALA A 227 -7.81 -17.38 -6.96
C ALA A 227 -7.61 -16.00 -7.60
N TYR A 228 -6.36 -15.60 -7.75
CA TYR A 228 -5.99 -14.29 -8.28
C TYR A 228 -5.21 -14.44 -9.57
N ARG A 229 -5.41 -13.48 -10.46
CA ARG A 229 -4.60 -13.24 -11.65
C ARG A 229 -4.17 -11.78 -11.63
N PHE A 230 -2.86 -11.55 -11.65
CA PHE A 230 -2.22 -10.25 -11.73
C PHE A 230 -1.56 -10.11 -13.09
N VAL A 231 -1.81 -9.02 -13.81
CA VAL A 231 -1.00 -8.59 -14.95
C VAL A 231 -0.25 -7.34 -14.54
N ILE A 232 1.06 -7.45 -14.37
CA ILE A 232 1.92 -6.41 -13.81
C ILE A 232 2.68 -5.74 -14.95
N THR A 233 2.55 -4.42 -15.06
CA THR A 233 3.20 -3.60 -16.09
C THR A 233 3.99 -2.48 -15.43
N PRO A 234 5.32 -2.61 -15.29
CA PRO A 234 6.18 -1.55 -14.77
C PRO A 234 6.13 -0.29 -15.64
N GLY A 235 6.24 0.86 -15.01
CA GLY A 235 6.22 2.17 -15.66
C GLY A 235 6.43 3.29 -14.64
N ASP A 236 6.36 4.55 -15.08
CA ASP A 236 6.37 5.71 -14.16
C ASP A 236 5.22 5.63 -13.14
N THR A 237 4.04 5.23 -13.63
CA THR A 237 2.99 4.63 -12.81
C THR A 237 2.93 3.15 -13.16
N GLN A 238 3.32 2.28 -12.24
CA GLN A 238 3.18 0.85 -12.43
C GLN A 238 1.72 0.44 -12.26
N VAL A 239 1.23 -0.41 -13.17
CA VAL A 239 -0.15 -0.89 -13.16
C VAL A 239 -0.18 -2.39 -12.88
N MET A 240 -1.04 -2.82 -11.95
CA MET A 240 -1.44 -4.22 -11.78
C MET A 240 -2.91 -4.37 -12.12
N ASP A 241 -3.23 -5.05 -13.21
CA ASP A 241 -4.61 -5.44 -13.57
C ASP A 241 -4.93 -6.78 -12.90
N ILE A 242 -5.95 -6.80 -12.04
CA ILE A 242 -6.24 -7.89 -11.12
C ILE A 242 -7.65 -8.43 -11.35
N ASP A 243 -7.74 -9.75 -11.47
CA ASP A 243 -8.98 -10.52 -11.37
C ASP A 243 -8.89 -11.42 -10.12
N ALA A 244 -9.94 -11.39 -9.29
CA ALA A 244 -10.04 -12.17 -8.06
C ALA A 244 -11.37 -12.96 -8.04
N ALA A 245 -11.27 -14.25 -7.74
CA ALA A 245 -12.42 -15.12 -7.48
C ALA A 245 -12.31 -15.65 -6.05
N LEU A 246 -13.31 -15.37 -5.22
CA LEU A 246 -13.30 -15.66 -3.78
C LEU A 246 -14.45 -16.59 -3.43
N TYR A 247 -14.15 -17.57 -2.57
CA TYR A 247 -15.04 -18.67 -2.21
C TYR A 247 -15.09 -18.84 -0.68
N PRO A 248 -16.04 -18.18 0.00
CA PRO A 248 -16.14 -18.22 1.45
C PRO A 248 -16.45 -19.64 1.95
N ARG A 249 -15.71 -20.09 2.97
CA ARG A 249 -15.93 -21.31 3.76
C ARG A 249 -17.03 -21.10 4.80
N THR A 250 -17.03 -19.93 5.40
CA THR A 250 -17.94 -19.51 6.47
C THR A 250 -18.52 -18.13 6.15
N ALA A 251 -19.49 -17.69 6.95
CA ALA A 251 -19.91 -16.30 6.92
C ALA A 251 -18.76 -15.37 7.34
N ILE A 252 -18.69 -14.20 6.71
CA ILE A 252 -17.70 -13.15 7.00
C ILE A 252 -18.45 -11.84 7.20
N ASP A 253 -18.18 -11.16 8.32
CA ASP A 253 -18.88 -9.93 8.69
C ASP A 253 -18.34 -8.73 7.90
N ARG A 254 -17.01 -8.61 7.81
CA ARG A 254 -16.35 -7.53 7.07
C ARG A 254 -15.31 -8.08 6.11
N LEU A 255 -15.66 -8.11 4.84
CA LEU A 255 -14.75 -8.43 3.74
C LEU A 255 -14.19 -7.14 3.14
N GLY A 256 -12.87 -7.02 3.05
CA GLY A 256 -12.17 -5.89 2.43
C GLY A 256 -11.56 -6.27 1.08
N ILE A 257 -12.07 -5.68 0.02
CA ILE A 257 -11.63 -5.82 -1.38
C ILE A 257 -10.63 -4.72 -1.72
N ALA A 258 -9.58 -5.10 -2.46
CA ALA A 258 -8.46 -4.23 -2.83
C ALA A 258 -7.88 -3.43 -1.64
N PRO A 259 -7.52 -4.11 -0.53
CA PRO A 259 -7.00 -3.44 0.65
C PRO A 259 -5.65 -2.79 0.40
N CYS A 260 -5.53 -1.55 0.86
CA CYS A 260 -4.31 -0.75 0.97
C CYS A 260 -3.90 -0.71 2.45
N THR A 261 -2.62 -0.83 2.74
CA THR A 261 -2.05 -0.71 4.09
C THR A 261 -0.87 0.24 4.04
N SER A 262 -0.91 1.28 4.86
CA SER A 262 0.07 2.36 4.87
C SER A 262 0.41 2.74 6.31
N MET A 263 1.22 3.78 6.44
CA MET A 263 1.68 4.34 7.69
C MET A 263 1.49 5.85 7.70
N PHE A 264 1.01 6.38 8.82
CA PHE A 264 1.00 7.81 9.14
C PHE A 264 1.31 8.02 10.63
N GLN A 265 2.40 8.72 10.95
CA GLN A 265 2.77 9.06 12.33
C GLN A 265 2.62 10.54 12.64
N VAL A 266 3.15 11.40 11.76
CA VAL A 266 3.20 12.86 11.94
C VAL A 266 2.97 13.55 10.61
N GLY A 267 2.12 14.59 10.59
CA GLY A 267 1.92 15.45 9.43
C GLY A 267 1.53 16.87 9.85
N GLU A 268 1.28 17.74 8.87
CA GLU A 268 0.86 19.12 9.11
C GLU A 268 -0.38 19.26 10.01
N ASN A 269 -1.30 18.30 9.90
CA ASN A 269 -2.59 18.27 10.58
C ASN A 269 -2.56 17.57 11.93
N ASP A 270 -1.59 16.66 12.16
CA ASP A 270 -1.44 15.88 13.38
C ASP A 270 0.02 15.80 13.81
N ARG A 271 0.34 16.53 14.87
CA ARG A 271 1.68 16.64 15.45
C ARG A 271 1.80 15.97 16.81
N ARG A 272 0.84 15.13 17.21
CA ARG A 272 0.84 14.50 18.55
C ARG A 272 2.12 13.70 18.82
N MET A 273 2.65 13.05 17.80
CA MET A 273 3.88 12.26 17.84
C MET A 273 5.09 12.96 17.20
N GLY A 274 5.00 14.28 17.00
CA GLY A 274 6.08 15.10 16.42
C GLY A 274 7.15 15.48 17.44
N TYR A 275 7.84 14.50 18.02
CA TYR A 275 9.01 14.68 18.89
C TYR A 275 10.35 14.45 18.17
N ASP A 276 10.29 14.24 16.86
CA ASP A 276 11.42 14.10 15.95
C ASP A 276 11.80 15.46 15.33
N TRP A 277 12.96 15.54 14.68
CA TRP A 277 13.42 16.71 13.93
C TRP A 277 12.74 16.82 12.56
N ARG A 278 12.23 15.70 12.01
CA ARG A 278 11.48 15.63 10.75
C ARG A 278 10.14 16.34 10.88
N GLY A 279 9.76 17.09 9.85
CA GLY A 279 8.51 17.84 9.83
C GLY A 279 7.29 16.94 9.70
N GLU A 280 7.42 15.89 8.88
CA GLU A 280 6.41 14.89 8.54
C GLU A 280 7.02 13.49 8.42
N ILE A 281 6.26 12.46 8.81
CA ILE A 281 6.66 11.05 8.77
C ILE A 281 5.42 10.21 8.43
N HIS A 282 5.28 9.87 7.14
CA HIS A 282 4.18 9.07 6.61
C HIS A 282 4.45 8.54 5.19
N ASP A 283 3.81 7.42 4.88
CA ASP A 283 3.80 6.78 3.56
C ASP A 283 2.65 7.25 2.67
N SER A 284 1.66 7.88 3.30
CA SER A 284 0.48 8.47 2.68
C SER A 284 -0.04 9.57 3.60
N ASP A 285 -0.54 10.66 3.03
CA ASP A 285 -1.11 11.79 3.78
C ASP A 285 -2.65 11.83 3.75
N GLY A 286 -3.29 11.02 2.90
CA GLY A 286 -4.75 11.02 2.81
C GLY A 286 -5.35 9.86 2.02
N LEU A 287 -6.61 9.58 2.32
CA LEU A 287 -7.50 8.77 1.51
C LEU A 287 -8.21 9.66 0.48
N ALA A 288 -7.98 9.41 -0.81
CA ALA A 288 -8.75 9.99 -1.90
C ALA A 288 -9.85 9.03 -2.35
N MET A 289 -11.02 9.56 -2.70
CA MET A 289 -12.14 8.79 -3.23
C MET A 289 -12.78 9.54 -4.39
N TRP A 290 -13.09 8.80 -5.46
CA TRP A 290 -13.96 9.22 -6.55
C TRP A 290 -15.20 8.36 -6.51
N THR A 291 -16.28 8.92 -5.98
CA THR A 291 -17.49 8.16 -5.67
C THR A 291 -18.27 7.78 -6.93
N GLY A 292 -19.21 6.84 -6.78
CA GLY A 292 -20.09 6.42 -7.88
C GLY A 292 -20.92 7.58 -8.45
N ASN A 293 -21.36 8.50 -7.59
CA ASN A 293 -22.10 9.70 -8.01
C ASN A 293 -21.22 10.82 -8.59
N GLY A 294 -19.89 10.66 -8.59
CA GLY A 294 -18.93 11.57 -9.21
C GLY A 294 -18.32 12.62 -8.28
N GLU A 295 -18.66 12.63 -6.99
CA GLU A 295 -18.00 13.46 -5.99
C GLU A 295 -16.55 13.01 -5.80
N TRP A 296 -15.65 13.99 -5.69
CA TRP A 296 -14.27 13.76 -5.26
C TRP A 296 -14.14 14.14 -3.79
N ILE A 297 -13.57 13.23 -3.01
CA ILE A 297 -13.41 13.39 -1.57
C ILE A 297 -11.93 13.20 -1.22
N TRP A 298 -11.44 14.07 -0.34
CA TRP A 298 -10.14 13.96 0.30
C TRP A 298 -10.30 13.88 1.81
N ARG A 299 -9.84 12.78 2.41
CA ARG A 299 -9.78 12.56 3.85
C ARG A 299 -8.31 12.50 4.29
N PRO A 300 -7.71 13.61 4.78
CA PRO A 300 -6.36 13.56 5.33
C PRO A 300 -6.26 12.51 6.43
N LEU A 301 -5.14 11.79 6.52
CA LEU A 301 -4.91 10.79 7.56
C LEU A 301 -4.47 11.44 8.89
N THR A 302 -4.65 10.70 9.97
CA THR A 302 -4.30 11.10 11.34
C THR A 302 -3.67 9.94 12.09
N ASN A 303 -3.02 10.22 13.22
CA ASN A 303 -2.53 9.20 14.16
C ASN A 303 -3.32 9.31 15.47
N PRO A 304 -4.56 8.78 15.50
CA PRO A 304 -5.49 9.02 16.59
C PRO A 304 -5.00 8.40 17.91
N ARG A 305 -5.57 8.83 19.03
CA ARG A 305 -5.28 8.27 20.37
C ARG A 305 -5.95 6.93 20.63
N GLN A 306 -7.01 6.63 19.87
CA GLN A 306 -7.79 5.40 19.93
C GLN A 306 -8.03 4.93 18.50
N LEU A 307 -8.38 3.65 18.32
CA LEU A 307 -8.75 3.11 17.02
C LEU A 307 -9.88 3.96 16.42
N ALA A 308 -9.63 4.55 15.24
CA ALA A 308 -10.65 5.27 14.50
C ALA A 308 -11.09 4.43 13.29
N PHE A 309 -12.40 4.42 13.06
CA PHE A 309 -13.03 3.70 11.96
C PHE A 309 -13.99 4.64 11.24
N ASN A 310 -13.80 4.80 9.93
CA ASN A 310 -14.72 5.55 9.07
C ASN A 310 -15.25 4.63 7.96
N ALA A 311 -16.53 4.74 7.65
CA ALA A 311 -17.17 4.04 6.54
C ALA A 311 -17.89 5.05 5.63
N PHE A 312 -17.37 5.23 4.42
CA PHE A 312 -17.90 6.13 3.42
C PHE A 312 -18.82 5.35 2.48
N GLN A 313 -20.13 5.43 2.72
CA GLN A 313 -21.12 4.70 1.91
C GLN A 313 -21.09 5.16 0.46
N ASP A 314 -21.14 4.21 -0.46
CA ASP A 314 -21.16 4.48 -1.90
C ASP A 314 -21.83 3.32 -2.67
N SER A 315 -22.11 3.55 -3.94
CA SER A 315 -22.53 2.53 -4.89
C SER A 315 -21.65 2.58 -6.13
N SER A 316 -20.84 1.54 -6.33
CA SER A 316 -19.89 1.42 -7.45
C SER A 316 -18.91 2.60 -7.52
N PRO A 317 -17.96 2.73 -6.57
CA PRO A 317 -16.96 3.79 -6.61
C PRO A 317 -16.18 3.74 -7.92
N ARG A 318 -15.82 4.91 -8.45
CA ARG A 318 -14.98 5.04 -9.65
C ARG A 318 -13.51 4.85 -9.33
N GLY A 319 -13.12 5.10 -8.09
CA GLY A 319 -11.84 4.70 -7.53
C GLY A 319 -11.62 5.24 -6.13
N PHE A 320 -10.63 4.72 -5.44
CA PHE A 320 -10.19 5.19 -4.12
C PHE A 320 -8.73 4.81 -3.89
N GLY A 321 -8.05 5.45 -2.97
CA GLY A 321 -6.65 5.13 -2.72
C GLY A 321 -6.00 5.94 -1.63
N LEU A 322 -4.92 5.38 -1.06
CA LEU A 322 -4.03 6.09 -0.15
C LEU A 322 -3.00 6.83 -0.99
N LEU A 323 -3.01 8.15 -0.91
CA LEU A 323 -2.14 9.01 -1.70
C LEU A 323 -1.08 9.66 -0.82
N GLN A 324 0.04 9.98 -1.46
CA GLN A 324 1.11 10.83 -0.96
C GLN A 324 1.11 12.09 -1.82
N ARG A 325 0.32 13.10 -1.42
CA ARG A 325 0.19 14.36 -2.17
C ARG A 325 1.37 15.28 -1.93
N ASP A 326 1.82 15.37 -0.69
CA ASP A 326 3.03 16.08 -0.35
C ASP A 326 4.26 15.27 -0.77
N ARG A 327 5.13 15.91 -1.53
CA ARG A 327 6.36 15.30 -2.07
C ARG A 327 7.52 16.29 -2.06
N ASP A 328 7.42 17.37 -1.27
CA ASP A 328 8.51 18.31 -1.10
C ASP A 328 9.46 17.79 -0.02
N PHE A 329 10.73 17.57 -0.39
CA PHE A 329 11.75 17.11 0.55
C PHE A 329 11.84 18.02 1.79
N ASP A 330 11.56 19.33 1.65
CA ASP A 330 11.66 20.27 2.77
C ASP A 330 10.73 19.93 3.93
N HIS A 331 9.62 19.24 3.68
CA HIS A 331 8.65 18.88 4.71
C HIS A 331 9.06 17.62 5.49
N TYR A 332 9.85 16.74 4.88
CA TYR A 332 10.27 15.47 5.47
C TYR A 332 11.69 15.53 6.03
N GLN A 333 12.62 16.14 5.29
CA GLN A 333 14.05 16.25 5.60
C GLN A 333 14.81 14.91 5.75
N ASP A 334 14.19 13.77 5.40
CA ASP A 334 14.75 12.43 5.58
C ASP A 334 15.46 11.90 4.32
N ASP A 335 16.80 11.89 4.34
CA ASP A 335 17.65 11.43 3.24
C ASP A 335 18.07 9.95 3.34
N GLY A 336 17.50 9.20 4.29
CA GLY A 336 17.71 7.75 4.43
C GLY A 336 16.55 6.93 3.88
N VAL A 337 15.33 7.36 4.18
CA VAL A 337 14.10 6.62 3.95
C VAL A 337 13.25 7.21 2.81
N PHE A 338 13.37 8.52 2.55
CA PHE A 338 12.74 9.23 1.43
C PHE A 338 11.21 9.10 1.35
N TYR A 339 10.50 9.49 2.42
CA TYR A 339 9.03 9.47 2.48
C TYR A 339 8.35 10.24 1.34
N GLU A 340 8.95 11.34 0.89
CA GLU A 340 8.46 12.17 -0.21
C GLU A 340 8.43 11.43 -1.56
N LYS A 341 9.23 10.35 -1.69
CA LYS A 341 9.31 9.51 -2.89
C LYS A 341 8.44 8.26 -2.82
N ARG A 342 7.84 7.95 -1.67
CA ARG A 342 6.96 6.79 -1.53
C ARG A 342 5.76 6.90 -2.48
N PRO A 343 5.29 5.78 -3.07
CA PRO A 343 4.27 5.82 -4.10
C PRO A 343 2.89 6.07 -3.47
N SER A 344 2.04 6.79 -4.20
CA SER A 344 0.60 6.67 -4.00
C SER A 344 0.09 5.35 -4.56
N LEU A 345 -1.01 4.84 -4.00
CA LEU A 345 -1.74 3.69 -4.54
C LEU A 345 -3.19 4.05 -4.81
N TRP A 346 -3.62 3.88 -6.06
CA TRP A 346 -5.00 4.09 -6.49
C TRP A 346 -5.65 2.80 -7.00
N VAL A 347 -6.82 2.47 -6.44
CA VAL A 347 -7.70 1.38 -6.85
C VAL A 347 -8.72 1.89 -7.87
N GLU A 348 -8.76 1.26 -9.03
CA GLU A 348 -9.75 1.51 -10.09
C GLU A 348 -10.57 0.23 -10.34
N PRO A 349 -11.84 0.16 -9.89
CA PRO A 349 -12.73 -0.96 -10.21
C PRO A 349 -12.91 -1.13 -11.73
N LYS A 350 -12.82 -2.38 -12.23
CA LYS A 350 -13.06 -2.71 -13.66
C LYS A 350 -14.55 -2.82 -14.01
N SER A 351 -15.41 -2.92 -12.99
CA SER A 351 -16.86 -3.05 -13.12
C SER A 351 -17.54 -2.39 -11.92
N GLY A 352 -18.87 -2.20 -11.98
CA GLY A 352 -19.64 -1.70 -10.85
C GLY A 352 -19.64 -2.71 -9.68
N TRP A 353 -19.08 -2.33 -8.53
CA TRP A 353 -19.03 -3.16 -7.32
C TRP A 353 -20.32 -3.15 -6.49
N GLY A 354 -21.34 -2.41 -6.94
CA GLY A 354 -22.63 -2.32 -6.23
C GLY A 354 -22.53 -1.50 -4.95
N ALA A 355 -23.51 -1.66 -4.07
CA ALA A 355 -23.59 -0.94 -2.80
C ALA A 355 -22.55 -1.45 -1.78
N GLY A 356 -21.97 -0.53 -1.03
CA GLY A 356 -20.98 -0.82 -0.01
C GLY A 356 -20.41 0.45 0.60
N SER A 357 -19.17 0.36 1.06
CA SER A 357 -18.45 1.51 1.58
C SER A 357 -16.95 1.37 1.35
N VAL A 358 -16.28 2.49 1.08
CA VAL A 358 -14.84 2.58 1.33
C VAL A 358 -14.66 2.73 2.83
N GLN A 359 -13.90 1.85 3.45
CA GLN A 359 -13.64 1.87 4.89
C GLN A 359 -12.20 2.26 5.15
N LEU A 360 -11.99 3.08 6.17
CA LEU A 360 -10.69 3.54 6.65
C LEU A 360 -10.53 3.15 8.12
N VAL A 361 -9.42 2.53 8.45
CA VAL A 361 -9.01 2.17 9.80
C VAL A 361 -7.71 2.90 10.12
N GLU A 362 -7.71 3.70 11.19
CA GLU A 362 -6.54 4.40 11.69
C GLU A 362 -6.23 3.88 13.10
N ILE A 363 -5.08 3.21 13.25
CA ILE A 363 -4.63 2.57 14.48
C ILE A 363 -3.65 3.54 15.18
N PRO A 364 -3.76 3.75 16.50
CA PRO A 364 -2.77 4.52 17.23
C PRO A 364 -1.38 3.89 17.10
N THR A 365 -0.39 4.66 16.66
CA THR A 365 1.00 4.22 16.65
C THR A 365 1.90 5.24 17.36
N VAL A 366 3.02 4.72 17.86
CA VAL A 366 4.12 5.51 18.41
C VAL A 366 5.42 5.34 17.62
N ASP A 367 5.43 4.45 16.62
CA ASP A 367 6.64 4.01 15.94
C ASP A 367 6.35 3.88 14.44
N GLU A 368 7.27 4.40 13.64
CA GLU A 368 7.16 4.45 12.19
C GLU A 368 7.33 3.12 11.48
N THR A 369 7.81 2.11 12.22
CA THR A 369 8.02 0.75 11.71
C THR A 369 6.72 -0.06 11.64
N PHE A 370 5.62 0.41 12.24
CA PHE A 370 4.31 -0.23 12.17
C PHE A 370 3.35 0.51 11.24
N ASP A 371 2.90 -0.17 10.19
CA ASP A 371 1.77 0.27 9.38
C ASP A 371 0.52 0.40 10.28
N ASN A 372 -0.10 1.56 10.26
CA ASN A 372 -1.22 1.90 11.13
C ASN A 372 -2.46 2.41 10.38
N ILE A 373 -2.42 2.39 9.04
CA ILE A 373 -3.50 2.86 8.17
C ILE A 373 -3.95 1.71 7.28
N VAL A 374 -5.26 1.46 7.22
CA VAL A 374 -5.84 0.48 6.30
C VAL A 374 -7.05 1.07 5.59
N ALA A 375 -7.11 0.94 4.25
CA ALA A 375 -8.26 1.33 3.46
C ALA A 375 -8.70 0.20 2.51
N PHE A 376 -10.00 -0.06 2.39
CA PHE A 376 -10.53 -1.10 1.49
C PHE A 376 -12.00 -0.83 1.12
N TRP A 377 -12.47 -1.49 0.07
CA TRP A 377 -13.90 -1.56 -0.22
C TRP A 377 -14.56 -2.70 0.54
N ASN A 378 -15.63 -2.42 1.26
CA ASN A 378 -16.48 -3.42 1.90
C ASN A 378 -17.85 -3.44 1.24
N PRO A 379 -18.24 -4.53 0.55
CA PRO A 379 -19.58 -4.70 0.01
C PRO A 379 -20.64 -4.64 1.12
N ALA A 380 -21.80 -4.03 0.84
CA ALA A 380 -22.86 -3.85 1.85
C ALA A 380 -23.51 -5.17 2.28
N ARG A 381 -23.52 -6.17 1.40
CA ARG A 381 -24.14 -7.46 1.66
C ARG A 381 -23.16 -8.33 2.46
N PRO A 382 -23.55 -8.84 3.64
CA PRO A 382 -22.75 -9.79 4.39
C PRO A 382 -22.44 -11.03 3.55
N VAL A 383 -21.21 -11.52 3.67
CA VAL A 383 -20.70 -12.63 2.87
C VAL A 383 -21.13 -13.94 3.49
N GLN A 384 -21.65 -14.87 2.68
CA GLN A 384 -22.11 -16.18 3.12
C GLN A 384 -21.23 -17.31 2.62
N ALA A 385 -21.23 -18.42 3.35
CA ALA A 385 -20.54 -19.64 2.95
C ALA A 385 -21.06 -20.17 1.60
N GLY A 386 -20.15 -20.67 0.76
CA GLY A 386 -20.48 -21.32 -0.51
C GLY A 386 -20.75 -20.35 -1.68
N GLU A 387 -20.69 -19.04 -1.45
CA GLU A 387 -20.83 -18.05 -2.51
C GLU A 387 -19.62 -18.04 -3.47
N GLU A 388 -19.82 -17.49 -4.66
CA GLU A 388 -18.75 -17.09 -5.56
C GLU A 388 -18.78 -15.56 -5.68
N LEU A 389 -17.69 -14.92 -5.29
CA LEU A 389 -17.53 -13.47 -5.40
C LEU A 389 -16.42 -13.17 -6.41
N LEU A 390 -16.77 -12.43 -7.46
CA LEU A 390 -15.85 -12.07 -8.54
C LEU A 390 -15.59 -10.57 -8.52
N PHE A 391 -14.32 -10.18 -8.42
CA PHE A 391 -13.90 -8.78 -8.45
C PHE A 391 -12.81 -8.57 -9.49
N GLY A 392 -12.94 -7.51 -10.28
CA GLY A 392 -11.90 -7.01 -11.16
C GLY A 392 -11.54 -5.57 -10.80
N TYR A 393 -10.25 -5.27 -10.71
CA TYR A 393 -9.74 -3.91 -10.47
C TYR A 393 -8.33 -3.73 -11.00
N ARG A 394 -7.89 -2.47 -11.08
CA ARG A 394 -6.50 -2.11 -11.31
C ARG A 394 -5.95 -1.41 -10.08
N LEU A 395 -4.69 -1.68 -9.79
CA LEU A 395 -3.88 -0.94 -8.83
C LEU A 395 -2.85 -0.12 -9.58
N HIS A 396 -2.80 1.17 -9.30
CA HIS A 396 -1.86 2.11 -9.89
C HIS A 396 -0.90 2.63 -8.83
N TRP A 397 0.39 2.37 -9.02
CA TRP A 397 1.47 2.68 -8.09
C TRP A 397 2.38 3.75 -8.68
N GLY A 398 2.51 4.90 -8.03
CA GLY A 398 3.43 5.95 -8.46
C GLY A 398 3.15 7.29 -7.79
N GLY A 399 3.87 8.33 -8.19
CA GLY A 399 3.72 9.66 -7.57
C GLY A 399 2.37 10.34 -7.80
N LYS A 400 1.59 9.90 -8.79
CA LYS A 400 0.27 10.47 -9.09
C LYS A 400 -0.73 9.38 -9.48
N PRO A 401 -1.98 9.46 -9.01
CA PRO A 401 -3.03 8.57 -9.49
C PRO A 401 -3.39 8.86 -10.96
N PRO A 402 -3.92 7.86 -11.70
CA PRO A 402 -4.28 8.02 -13.12
C PRO A 402 -5.50 8.93 -13.32
N ALA A 403 -6.36 9.03 -12.32
CA ALA A 403 -7.53 9.89 -12.29
C ALA A 403 -7.35 10.96 -11.21
N GLN A 404 -7.79 12.18 -11.51
CA GLN A 404 -7.69 13.34 -10.63
C GLN A 404 -8.99 14.15 -10.71
N PRO A 405 -9.39 14.84 -9.63
CA PRO A 405 -10.55 15.72 -9.68
C PRO A 405 -10.34 16.81 -10.73
N PRO A 406 -11.39 17.17 -11.49
CA PRO A 406 -11.35 18.36 -12.35
C PRO A 406 -11.36 19.67 -11.53
N LEU A 407 -11.82 19.59 -10.28
CA LEU A 407 -11.85 20.70 -9.32
C LEU A 407 -10.50 20.85 -8.61
N ALA A 408 -10.32 21.98 -7.91
CA ALA A 408 -9.14 22.20 -7.11
C ALA A 408 -9.05 21.19 -5.94
N LYS A 409 -7.82 20.89 -5.54
CA LYS A 409 -7.54 19.85 -4.54
C LYS A 409 -6.98 20.45 -3.27
N CYS A 410 -7.27 19.81 -2.14
CA CYS A 410 -6.57 20.06 -0.90
C CYS A 410 -5.08 19.75 -1.08
N VAL A 411 -4.21 20.73 -0.86
CA VAL A 411 -2.76 20.58 -0.92
C VAL A 411 -2.09 20.67 0.44
N ALA A 412 -2.82 21.13 1.47
CA ALA A 412 -2.31 21.20 2.83
C ALA A 412 -3.48 21.30 3.83
N THR A 413 -3.34 20.65 4.98
CA THR A 413 -4.27 20.77 6.11
C THR A 413 -3.47 21.09 7.36
N ARG A 414 -3.65 22.28 7.93
CA ARG A 414 -2.97 22.70 9.16
C ARG A 414 -3.99 22.98 10.24
N THR A 415 -3.69 22.56 11.47
CA THR A 415 -4.61 22.73 12.59
C THR A 415 -3.91 23.26 13.83
N GLY A 416 -4.65 23.89 14.74
CA GLY A 416 -4.08 24.46 15.96
C GLY A 416 -5.09 25.21 16.80
N LEU A 417 -4.63 25.90 17.83
CA LEU A 417 -5.51 26.67 18.70
C LEU A 417 -6.19 27.83 17.95
N GLY A 418 -7.51 27.90 18.05
CA GLY A 418 -8.34 28.92 17.40
C GLY A 418 -8.27 30.29 18.07
N GLY A 419 -9.15 31.20 17.68
CA GLY A 419 -9.24 32.57 18.18
C GLY A 419 -8.68 33.63 17.23
N VAL A 420 -9.06 34.87 17.45
CA VAL A 420 -8.65 36.01 16.62
C VAL A 420 -7.29 36.53 17.09
N VAL A 421 -6.32 36.63 16.17
CA VAL A 421 -4.98 37.14 16.46
C VAL A 421 -5.06 38.52 17.12
N GLY A 422 -4.31 38.72 18.19
CA GLY A 422 -4.31 39.97 18.96
C GLY A 422 -5.50 40.15 19.92
N LYS A 423 -6.43 39.19 19.99
CA LYS A 423 -7.53 39.19 20.98
C LYS A 423 -7.31 38.10 22.02
N LYS A 424 -7.57 38.42 23.29
CA LYS A 424 -7.60 37.42 24.37
C LYS A 424 -8.70 36.40 24.10
N ARG A 425 -8.37 35.11 24.15
CA ARG A 425 -9.34 34.02 24.06
C ARG A 425 -10.18 33.94 25.33
N THR A 426 -11.48 33.78 25.18
CA THR A 426 -12.44 33.65 26.29
C THR A 426 -13.02 32.24 26.39
N TYR A 427 -12.85 31.41 25.36
CA TYR A 427 -13.22 30.00 25.32
C TYR A 427 -12.32 29.25 24.33
N PHE A 428 -12.34 27.93 24.41
CA PHE A 428 -11.53 27.05 23.57
C PHE A 428 -12.20 26.87 22.20
N SER A 429 -11.41 27.03 21.14
CA SER A 429 -11.76 26.64 19.78
C SER A 429 -10.53 26.07 19.08
N TRP A 430 -10.74 25.23 18.08
CA TRP A 430 -9.67 24.62 17.27
C TRP A 430 -9.78 25.09 15.83
N ARG A 431 -8.69 25.65 15.31
CA ARG A 431 -8.60 26.20 13.96
C ARG A 431 -8.19 25.15 12.97
N PHE A 432 -8.79 25.23 11.79
CA PHE A 432 -8.36 24.55 10.58
C PHE A 432 -8.02 25.59 9.51
N ALA A 433 -6.85 25.43 8.90
CA ALA A 433 -6.42 26.13 7.70
C ALA A 433 -6.23 25.09 6.59
N VAL A 434 -7.12 25.11 5.60
CA VAL A 434 -7.13 24.14 4.50
C VAL A 434 -6.83 24.87 3.20
N ASP A 435 -5.75 24.48 2.53
CA ASP A 435 -5.30 25.11 1.29
C ASP A 435 -5.74 24.28 0.09
N PHE A 436 -6.32 24.95 -0.91
CA PHE A 436 -6.74 24.33 -2.16
C PHE A 436 -5.97 24.94 -3.34
N SER A 437 -5.55 24.10 -4.28
CA SER A 437 -4.86 24.52 -5.52
C SER A 437 -5.30 23.70 -6.73
N GLY A 438 -5.17 24.28 -7.92
CA GLY A 438 -5.60 23.68 -9.19
C GLY A 438 -7.06 24.00 -9.56
N GLY A 439 -7.60 23.23 -10.51
CA GLY A 439 -8.92 23.47 -11.10
C GLY A 439 -9.06 24.88 -11.66
N ASP A 440 -10.27 25.42 -11.57
CA ASP A 440 -10.62 26.74 -12.11
C ASP A 440 -10.30 27.90 -11.16
N LEU A 441 -9.59 27.66 -10.04
CA LEU A 441 -9.27 28.73 -9.07
C LEU A 441 -8.50 29.89 -9.70
N SER A 442 -7.68 29.63 -10.72
CA SER A 442 -6.94 30.66 -11.46
C SER A 442 -7.81 31.54 -12.35
N LEU A 443 -9.03 31.11 -12.66
CA LEU A 443 -10.00 31.81 -13.51
C LEU A 443 -10.97 32.67 -12.68
N ILE A 444 -10.91 32.58 -11.36
CA ILE A 444 -11.79 33.33 -10.46
C ILE A 444 -11.38 34.81 -10.47
N GLY A 445 -12.30 35.66 -10.94
CA GLY A 445 -12.11 37.11 -10.95
C GLY A 445 -12.00 37.70 -9.55
N SER A 446 -11.27 38.81 -9.41
CA SER A 446 -11.01 39.45 -8.11
C SER A 446 -12.26 39.95 -7.37
N SER A 447 -13.38 40.13 -8.07
CA SER A 447 -14.67 40.52 -7.50
C SER A 447 -15.57 39.34 -7.13
N ALA A 448 -15.22 38.12 -7.54
CA ALA A 448 -16.02 36.94 -7.27
C ALA A 448 -15.96 36.58 -5.78
N VAL A 449 -17.11 36.24 -5.20
CA VAL A 449 -17.21 35.88 -3.79
C VAL A 449 -17.05 34.37 -3.65
N VAL A 450 -15.89 33.96 -3.13
CA VAL A 450 -15.63 32.57 -2.77
C VAL A 450 -16.04 32.33 -1.32
N THR A 451 -16.89 31.34 -1.09
CA THR A 451 -17.41 31.00 0.25
C THR A 451 -16.98 29.59 0.65
N PRO A 452 -16.42 29.40 1.86
CA PRO A 452 -16.19 28.07 2.40
C PRO A 452 -17.52 27.48 2.90
N VAL A 453 -17.97 26.39 2.31
CA VAL A 453 -19.17 25.68 2.78
C VAL A 453 -18.73 24.61 3.77
N ILE A 454 -19.02 24.84 5.05
CA ILE A 454 -18.55 24.01 6.16
C ILE A 454 -19.73 23.44 6.93
N THR A 455 -19.69 22.15 7.23
CA THR A 455 -20.62 21.51 8.18
C THR A 455 -19.85 20.75 9.24
N ALA A 456 -20.36 20.75 10.47
CA ALA A 456 -19.81 20.00 11.60
C ALA A 456 -20.89 19.16 12.28
N SER A 457 -20.53 17.96 12.74
CA SER A 457 -21.40 17.10 13.54
C SER A 457 -21.29 17.41 15.05
N ALA A 458 -21.88 16.54 15.89
CA ALA A 458 -21.76 16.54 17.35
C ALA A 458 -22.12 17.88 18.05
N GLY A 459 -22.93 18.72 17.40
CA GLY A 459 -23.32 20.03 17.91
C GLY A 459 -22.17 21.05 17.99
N ALA A 460 -21.03 20.77 17.36
CA ALA A 460 -19.92 21.70 17.31
C ALA A 460 -20.28 22.95 16.49
N ARG A 461 -19.90 24.13 16.99
CA ARG A 461 -20.18 25.40 16.33
C ARG A 461 -18.99 25.83 15.46
N ILE A 462 -19.29 26.24 14.23
CA ILE A 462 -18.31 26.81 13.30
C ILE A 462 -18.31 28.34 13.42
N GLU A 463 -17.13 28.95 13.48
CA GLU A 463 -16.96 30.41 13.53
C GLU A 463 -15.67 30.85 12.83
N VAL A 464 -15.47 32.17 12.71
CA VAL A 464 -14.26 32.78 12.11
C VAL A 464 -13.99 32.22 10.69
N THR A 465 -15.05 32.04 9.91
CA THR A 465 -14.95 31.48 8.57
C THR A 465 -14.39 32.49 7.58
N SER A 466 -13.49 32.03 6.70
CA SER A 466 -13.04 32.80 5.55
C SER A 466 -12.56 31.88 4.43
N ALA A 467 -12.74 32.29 3.19
CA ALA A 467 -12.03 31.74 2.04
C ALA A 467 -11.35 32.90 1.32
N ARG A 468 -10.02 32.83 1.19
CA ARG A 468 -9.22 33.93 0.63
C ARG A 468 -8.14 33.43 -0.30
N PRO A 469 -7.76 34.20 -1.33
CA PRO A 469 -6.62 33.87 -2.18
C PRO A 469 -5.35 33.69 -1.34
N LEU A 470 -4.53 32.70 -1.70
CA LEU A 470 -3.22 32.42 -1.14
C LEU A 470 -2.21 32.30 -2.28
N HIS A 471 -1.45 33.37 -2.48
CA HIS A 471 -0.52 33.50 -3.62
C HIS A 471 0.56 32.41 -3.63
N SER A 472 1.13 32.05 -2.47
CA SER A 472 2.22 31.07 -2.36
C SER A 472 1.86 29.68 -2.87
N VAL A 473 0.58 29.29 -2.80
CA VAL A 473 0.09 28.00 -3.33
C VAL A 473 -0.68 28.16 -4.65
N ARG A 474 -0.72 29.40 -5.20
CA ARG A 474 -1.51 29.78 -6.38
C ARG A 474 -2.97 29.29 -6.28
N GLY A 475 -3.59 29.51 -5.12
CA GLY A 475 -4.88 28.92 -4.79
C GLY A 475 -5.64 29.69 -3.71
N TYR A 476 -6.44 29.00 -2.91
CA TYR A 476 -7.26 29.59 -1.85
C TYR A 476 -7.02 28.88 -0.52
N ARG A 477 -7.06 29.64 0.58
CA ARG A 477 -7.11 29.12 1.94
C ARG A 477 -8.51 29.26 2.51
N ALA A 478 -9.10 28.16 2.92
CA ALA A 478 -10.22 28.14 3.86
C ALA A 478 -9.68 28.22 5.29
N LEU A 479 -10.24 29.10 6.11
CA LEU A 479 -9.93 29.19 7.54
C LEU A 479 -11.24 29.14 8.31
N PHE A 480 -11.30 28.34 9.36
CA PHE A 480 -12.43 28.31 10.28
C PHE A 480 -12.00 27.76 11.64
N ASP A 481 -12.73 28.14 12.68
CA ASP A 481 -12.57 27.62 14.02
C ASP A 481 -13.78 26.72 14.38
N VAL A 482 -13.50 25.61 15.05
CA VAL A 482 -14.49 24.67 15.58
C VAL A 482 -14.54 24.85 17.09
N VAL A 483 -15.71 25.19 17.61
CA VAL A 483 -15.98 25.24 19.05
C VAL A 483 -16.65 23.93 19.44
N PRO A 484 -15.95 23.01 20.16
CA PRO A 484 -16.54 21.75 20.56
C PRO A 484 -17.54 21.95 21.70
N THR A 485 -18.45 20.99 21.86
CA THR A 485 -19.26 20.85 23.09
C THR A 485 -18.38 20.36 24.24
N ALA A 486 -18.95 20.11 25.42
CA ALA A 486 -18.23 19.48 26.53
C ALA A 486 -17.79 18.02 26.22
N SER A 487 -18.36 17.38 25.20
CA SER A 487 -18.01 16.01 24.81
C SER A 487 -16.62 15.91 24.19
N THR A 488 -16.04 14.72 24.28
CA THR A 488 -14.82 14.27 23.58
C THR A 488 -15.13 13.42 22.34
N ASP A 489 -16.41 13.24 22.01
CA ASP A 489 -16.82 12.48 20.83
C ASP A 489 -16.25 13.13 19.56
N PRO A 490 -15.88 12.31 18.55
CA PRO A 490 -15.39 12.83 17.28
C PRO A 490 -16.38 13.80 16.62
N VAL A 491 -15.84 14.91 16.13
CA VAL A 491 -16.53 15.89 15.29
C VAL A 491 -16.16 15.61 13.83
N GLU A 492 -17.15 15.26 13.03
CA GLU A 492 -17.01 15.10 11.59
C GLU A 492 -17.14 16.47 10.92
N LEU A 493 -16.14 16.85 10.14
CA LEU A 493 -16.06 18.10 9.41
C LEU A 493 -16.11 17.82 7.91
N ARG A 494 -16.91 18.61 7.20
CA ARG A 494 -16.95 18.62 5.73
C ARG A 494 -16.76 20.04 5.24
N LEU A 495 -15.88 20.22 4.26
CA LEU A 495 -15.54 21.51 3.64
C LEU A 495 -15.41 21.37 2.13
N TYR A 496 -15.92 22.35 1.39
CA TYR A 496 -15.51 22.65 0.01
C TYR A 496 -15.63 24.16 -0.22
N LEU A 497 -14.91 24.70 -1.21
CA LEU A 497 -15.12 26.09 -1.63
C LEU A 497 -16.18 26.15 -2.72
N SER A 498 -16.98 27.20 -2.67
CA SER A 498 -17.99 27.49 -3.70
C SER A 498 -17.87 28.93 -4.19
N CYS A 499 -18.26 29.15 -5.44
CA CYS A 499 -18.47 30.48 -6.02
C CYS A 499 -19.84 30.46 -6.72
N GLU A 500 -20.72 31.38 -6.35
CA GLU A 500 -22.09 31.47 -6.91
C GLU A 500 -22.87 30.14 -6.88
N GLY A 501 -22.66 29.35 -5.82
CA GLY A 501 -23.31 28.04 -5.65
C GLY A 501 -22.67 26.89 -6.42
N GLN A 502 -21.65 27.14 -7.25
CA GLN A 502 -20.88 26.10 -7.93
C GLN A 502 -19.68 25.66 -7.07
N PRO A 503 -19.44 24.34 -6.90
CA PRO A 503 -18.27 23.85 -6.19
C PRO A 503 -16.99 24.12 -6.99
N LEU A 504 -15.97 24.65 -6.33
CA LEU A 504 -14.65 24.94 -6.91
C LEU A 504 -13.59 23.91 -6.55
N THR A 505 -13.84 23.11 -5.52
CA THR A 505 -12.87 22.16 -4.95
C THR A 505 -13.49 20.78 -4.79
N GLU A 506 -12.65 19.77 -4.67
CA GLU A 506 -13.06 18.51 -4.04
C GLU A 506 -13.58 18.75 -2.61
N THR A 507 -14.28 17.76 -2.07
CA THR A 507 -14.76 17.78 -0.69
C THR A 507 -13.67 17.31 0.25
N TRP A 508 -13.25 18.18 1.16
CA TRP A 508 -12.40 17.82 2.29
C TRP A 508 -13.27 17.26 3.43
N LEU A 509 -12.95 16.05 3.91
CA LEU A 509 -13.54 15.43 5.08
C LEU A 509 -12.49 15.24 6.16
N TYR A 510 -12.84 15.51 7.42
CA TYR A 510 -11.92 15.37 8.54
C TYR A 510 -12.64 14.95 9.80
N GLN A 511 -12.11 13.95 10.50
CA GLN A 511 -12.59 13.56 11.82
C GLN A 511 -11.67 14.18 12.88
N TRP A 512 -12.22 15.03 13.73
CA TRP A 512 -11.47 15.67 14.80
C TRP A 512 -11.98 15.22 16.17
N ALA A 513 -11.10 14.64 16.98
CA ALA A 513 -11.41 14.33 18.38
C ALA A 513 -11.01 15.54 19.27
N PRO A 514 -11.97 16.27 19.86
CA PRO A 514 -11.65 17.39 20.72
C PRO A 514 -10.94 16.93 22.00
N PRO A 515 -9.98 17.70 22.52
CA PRO A 515 -9.33 17.36 23.78
C PRO A 515 -10.34 17.40 24.94
N ALA A 516 -10.02 16.67 26.01
CA ALA A 516 -10.79 16.71 27.26
C ALA A 516 -10.87 18.14 27.79
N MET A 517 -11.95 18.48 28.51
CA MET A 517 -12.13 19.84 29.02
C MET A 517 -10.97 20.34 29.89
N SER A 518 -10.32 19.44 30.64
CA SER A 518 -9.11 19.75 31.44
C SER A 518 -7.92 20.21 30.59
N ASP A 519 -7.87 19.79 29.33
CA ASP A 519 -6.72 19.98 28.44
C ASP A 519 -6.95 21.13 27.45
N ARG A 520 -8.12 21.80 27.53
CA ARG A 520 -8.52 22.93 26.68
C ARG A 520 -7.88 24.23 27.13
N ALA A 521 -6.55 24.28 27.10
CA ALA A 521 -5.78 25.48 27.42
C ALA A 521 -6.00 26.59 26.39
N LEU A 522 -6.15 27.84 26.86
CA LEU A 522 -6.45 28.97 25.99
C LEU A 522 -5.22 29.72 25.46
N TYR A 523 -4.05 29.59 26.10
CA TYR A 523 -2.78 30.29 25.77
C TYR A 523 -2.86 31.78 25.41
#